data_AF-A0A6P0IWW1-F1
#
_entry.id   AF-A0A6P0IWW1-F1
#
_cell.length_a   1.000
_cell.length_b   1.000
_cell.length_c   1.000
_cell.angle_alpha   90.00
_cell.angle_beta   90.00
_cell.angle_gamma   90.00
#
_symmetry.space_group_name_H-M   'P 1'
#
loop_
_entity.id
_entity.type
_entity.pdbx_description
1 polymer ?
#
loop_
_entity_poly.entity_id
_entity_poly.type
_entity_poly.pdbx_seq_one_letter_code
_entity_poly.pdbx_strand_id
1 'polypeptide(L)'
;MIKTVSNQTRNSQASNLEDKNNQKHFTLIERTFNSNVKSDYTEKIEELGKNFNYQVNRDFYWSDPELSVLYGTPIYQAASPSQKIALNHLFWVAMYNGTAASEAATILYNQVTRGVFVAVGGYETLCRELETETNQEQYHVKTFQKVGYKTKQALLGKALLKNSFQSKWYKSQKQRRLRGNIVNLLPKKLLLSLDWDKTWRWTVEKMLPGQKNYRSQYLEELVQRNEPIPGHAEGIIGRLAPRQMQPFFGYNWGSS
;
A
#
# COMPACT_ATOMS: atom_id res chain seq x y z
N MET A 1 -39.58 46.99 -17.66
CA MET A 1 -38.28 47.40 -17.06
C MET A 1 -37.51 46.13 -16.69
N ILE A 2 -36.80 45.55 -17.67
CA ILE A 2 -36.05 44.30 -17.47
C ILE A 2 -34.72 44.67 -16.80
N LYS A 3 -34.53 44.26 -15.55
CA LYS A 3 -33.29 44.49 -14.82
C LYS A 3 -32.17 43.67 -15.46
N THR A 4 -31.28 44.34 -16.16
CA THR A 4 -29.99 43.82 -16.59
C THR A 4 -29.15 43.55 -15.34
N VAL A 5 -29.23 42.33 -14.80
CA VAL A 5 -28.30 41.87 -13.76
C VAL A 5 -26.94 41.77 -14.44
N SER A 6 -26.02 42.67 -14.08
CA SER A 6 -24.73 42.81 -14.74
C SER A 6 -23.89 41.55 -14.59
N ASN A 7 -23.18 41.16 -15.66
CA ASN A 7 -22.23 40.04 -15.66
C ASN A 7 -21.12 40.19 -14.60
N GLN A 8 -20.87 41.41 -14.10
CA GLN A 8 -19.93 41.68 -13.01
C GLN A 8 -20.36 41.10 -11.66
N THR A 9 -21.66 40.99 -11.37
CA THR A 9 -22.15 40.44 -10.09
C THR A 9 -22.05 38.92 -10.05
N ARG A 10 -22.18 38.24 -11.21
CA ARG A 10 -21.99 36.78 -11.30
C ARG A 10 -20.52 36.38 -11.18
N ASN A 11 -19.60 37.11 -11.82
CA ASN A 11 -18.16 36.82 -11.74
C ASN A 11 -17.60 37.05 -10.33
N SER A 12 -18.07 38.07 -9.61
CA SER A 12 -17.64 38.36 -8.23
C SER A 12 -18.23 37.41 -7.19
N GLN A 13 -19.40 36.82 -7.43
CA GLN A 13 -19.94 35.74 -6.59
C GLN A 13 -19.25 34.40 -6.86
N ALA A 14 -18.93 34.08 -8.12
CA ALA A 14 -18.18 32.88 -8.49
C ALA A 14 -16.76 32.91 -7.91
N SER A 15 -16.04 34.04 -8.02
CA SER A 15 -14.70 34.20 -7.44
C SER A 15 -14.71 34.09 -5.92
N ASN A 16 -15.69 34.69 -5.23
CA ASN A 16 -15.84 34.57 -3.78
C ASN A 16 -16.17 33.16 -3.30
N LEU A 17 -16.87 32.36 -4.12
CA LEU A 17 -17.18 30.96 -3.81
C LEU A 17 -15.96 30.06 -4.02
N GLU A 18 -15.18 30.31 -5.07
CA GLU A 18 -13.88 29.65 -5.31
C GLU A 18 -12.89 29.97 -4.19
N ASP A 19 -12.76 31.23 -3.77
CA ASP A 19 -11.87 31.63 -2.67
C ASP A 19 -12.28 31.01 -1.33
N LYS A 20 -13.58 30.94 -1.03
CA LYS A 20 -14.09 30.29 0.20
C LYS A 20 -13.91 28.77 0.17
N ASN A 21 -14.12 28.13 -0.97
CA ASN A 21 -13.87 26.69 -1.10
C ASN A 21 -12.37 26.36 -1.11
N ASN A 22 -11.54 27.29 -1.60
CA ASN A 22 -10.10 27.19 -1.53
C ASN A 22 -9.61 27.21 -0.09
N GLN A 23 -10.11 28.13 0.74
CA GLN A 23 -9.75 28.17 2.16
C GLN A 23 -10.21 26.93 2.95
N LYS A 24 -11.36 26.33 2.59
CA LYS A 24 -11.89 25.16 3.30
C LYS A 24 -11.02 23.92 3.15
N HIS A 25 -10.54 23.61 1.95
CA HIS A 25 -9.73 22.39 1.76
C HIS A 25 -8.35 22.53 2.41
N PHE A 26 -7.71 23.70 2.34
CA PHE A 26 -6.46 23.95 3.07
C PHE A 26 -6.65 23.83 4.59
N THR A 27 -7.77 24.35 5.12
CA THR A 27 -8.10 24.19 6.54
C THR A 27 -8.28 22.72 6.93
N LEU A 28 -8.92 21.92 6.06
CA LEU A 28 -9.08 20.49 6.29
C LEU A 28 -7.73 19.76 6.29
N ILE A 29 -6.88 20.03 5.28
CA ILE A 29 -5.53 19.46 5.18
C ILE A 29 -4.73 19.77 6.44
N GLU A 30 -4.72 21.03 6.88
CA GLU A 30 -4.01 21.47 8.08
C GLU A 30 -4.56 20.77 9.34
N ARG A 31 -5.87 20.64 9.45
CA ARG A 31 -6.49 19.97 10.60
C ARG A 31 -6.15 18.48 10.64
N THR A 32 -6.21 17.79 9.50
CA THR A 32 -5.85 16.37 9.37
C THR A 32 -4.39 16.18 9.72
N PHE A 33 -3.49 17.00 9.15
CA PHE A 33 -2.06 16.94 9.45
C PHE A 33 -1.77 17.07 10.94
N ASN A 34 -2.34 18.10 11.57
CA ASN A 34 -2.16 18.31 13.00
C ASN A 34 -2.78 17.19 13.86
N SER A 35 -3.85 16.56 13.40
CA SER A 35 -4.44 15.40 14.09
C SER A 35 -3.51 14.19 13.99
N ASN A 36 -3.05 13.87 12.79
CA ASN A 36 -2.25 12.68 12.51
C ASN A 36 -0.89 12.74 13.22
N VAL A 37 -0.25 13.91 13.28
CA VAL A 37 0.97 14.12 14.07
C VAL A 37 0.71 13.95 15.57
N LYS A 38 -0.44 14.39 16.09
CA LYS A 38 -0.77 14.27 17.52
C LYS A 38 -1.10 12.84 17.94
N SER A 39 -1.64 12.05 17.02
CA SER A 39 -1.96 10.64 17.23
C SER A 39 -0.89 9.70 16.67
N ASP A 40 0.32 10.20 16.43
CA ASP A 40 1.45 9.37 16.01
C ASP A 40 1.97 8.56 17.21
N TYR A 41 1.83 7.23 17.10
CA TYR A 41 2.35 6.26 18.07
C TYR A 41 3.29 5.24 17.40
N THR A 42 3.92 5.63 16.30
CA THR A 42 4.80 4.78 15.50
C THR A 42 5.95 4.21 16.32
N GLU A 43 6.43 4.94 17.33
CA GLU A 43 7.48 4.49 18.24
C GLU A 43 7.11 3.17 18.95
N LYS A 44 5.83 2.99 19.31
CA LYS A 44 5.36 1.76 19.98
C LYS A 44 5.38 0.57 19.04
N ILE A 45 4.97 0.77 17.78
CA ILE A 45 5.01 -0.28 16.76
C ILE A 45 6.46 -0.63 16.41
N GLU A 46 7.34 0.36 16.34
CA GLU A 46 8.76 0.12 16.11
C GLU A 46 9.39 -0.67 17.27
N GLU A 47 9.12 -0.27 18.51
CA GLU A 47 9.60 -0.94 19.72
C GLU A 47 9.11 -2.39 19.78
N LEU A 48 7.81 -2.62 19.55
CA LEU A 48 7.22 -3.95 19.45
C LEU A 48 7.93 -4.78 18.39
N GLY A 49 8.14 -4.20 17.21
CA GLY A 49 8.88 -4.83 16.13
C GLY A 49 10.31 -5.20 16.54
N LYS A 50 11.05 -4.30 17.19
CA LYS A 50 12.41 -4.54 17.68
C LYS A 50 12.45 -5.71 18.67
N ASN A 51 11.56 -5.70 19.65
CA ASN A 51 11.59 -6.57 20.82
C ASN A 51 10.77 -7.86 20.70
N PHE A 52 9.98 -8.03 19.64
CA PHE A 52 9.11 -9.20 19.48
C PHE A 52 9.87 -10.52 19.60
N ASN A 53 9.45 -11.35 20.57
CA ASN A 53 9.94 -12.69 20.82
C ASN A 53 8.75 -13.66 20.88
N TYR A 54 8.65 -14.53 19.88
CA TYR A 54 7.57 -15.51 19.83
C TYR A 54 7.58 -16.46 21.02
N GLN A 55 8.75 -16.87 21.53
CA GLN A 55 8.82 -17.86 22.62
C GLN A 55 8.20 -17.37 23.91
N VAL A 56 8.27 -16.07 24.18
CA VAL A 56 7.66 -15.44 25.37
C VAL A 56 6.14 -15.29 25.20
N ASN A 57 5.65 -15.22 23.96
CA ASN A 57 4.26 -14.95 23.64
C ASN A 57 3.50 -16.17 23.11
N ARG A 58 4.03 -17.39 23.28
CA ARG A 58 3.51 -18.59 22.59
C ARG A 58 2.45 -19.37 23.38
N ASP A 59 2.39 -19.20 24.69
CA ASP A 59 1.67 -20.12 25.59
C ASP A 59 0.27 -19.60 25.99
N PHE A 60 -0.22 -18.54 25.32
CA PHE A 60 -1.55 -17.98 25.51
C PHE A 60 -2.14 -17.54 24.17
N TYR A 61 -3.47 -17.47 24.08
CA TYR A 61 -4.14 -16.95 22.88
C TYR A 61 -3.90 -15.45 22.70
N TRP A 62 -3.64 -14.99 21.47
CA TRP A 62 -3.52 -13.56 21.15
C TRP A 62 -4.87 -12.87 20.95
N SER A 63 -5.95 -13.64 20.92
CA SER A 63 -7.33 -13.18 20.77
C SER A 63 -8.31 -14.27 21.20
N ASP A 64 -9.60 -13.99 21.10
CA ASP A 64 -10.65 -14.97 21.35
C ASP A 64 -10.41 -16.27 20.54
N PRO A 65 -10.49 -17.46 21.16
CA PRO A 65 -10.29 -18.74 20.49
C PRO A 65 -11.16 -18.94 19.24
N GLU A 66 -12.35 -18.34 19.20
CA GLU A 66 -13.33 -18.33 18.11
C GLU A 66 -12.76 -17.78 16.80
N LEU A 67 -11.76 -16.91 16.87
CA LEU A 67 -11.10 -16.32 15.70
C LEU A 67 -10.01 -17.22 15.13
N SER A 68 -9.72 -18.36 15.77
CA SER A 68 -8.64 -19.24 15.34
C SER A 68 -8.91 -19.81 13.94
N VAL A 69 -7.82 -20.06 13.21
CA VAL A 69 -7.89 -20.78 11.94
C VAL A 69 -8.55 -22.15 12.16
N LEU A 70 -9.51 -22.50 11.31
CA LEU A 70 -10.30 -23.73 11.38
C LEU A 70 -11.24 -23.85 12.59
N TYR A 71 -11.46 -22.80 13.37
CA TYR A 71 -12.44 -22.83 14.46
C TYR A 71 -13.81 -23.32 13.96
N GLY A 72 -14.51 -24.10 14.79
CA GLY A 72 -15.79 -24.72 14.44
C GLY A 72 -15.70 -25.96 13.54
N THR A 73 -14.50 -26.36 13.09
CA THR A 73 -14.33 -27.57 12.27
C THR A 73 -13.95 -28.80 13.12
N PRO A 74 -14.23 -30.04 12.63
CA PRO A 74 -13.75 -31.26 13.28
C PRO A 74 -12.22 -31.30 13.46
N ILE A 75 -11.47 -30.70 12.53
CA ILE A 75 -10.00 -30.62 12.60
C ILE A 75 -9.58 -29.79 13.81
N TYR A 76 -10.22 -28.64 14.05
CA TYR A 76 -9.95 -27.82 15.22
C TYR A 76 -10.37 -28.53 16.51
N GLN A 77 -11.51 -29.22 16.52
CA GLN A 77 -11.94 -29.98 17.71
C GLN A 77 -10.92 -31.04 18.11
N ALA A 78 -10.38 -31.78 17.13
CA ALA A 78 -9.36 -32.81 17.32
C ALA A 78 -7.96 -32.26 17.65
N ALA A 79 -7.72 -30.96 17.44
CA ALA A 79 -6.43 -30.34 17.73
C ALA A 79 -6.15 -30.31 19.25
N SER A 80 -4.88 -30.53 19.61
CA SER A 80 -4.42 -30.40 20.99
C SER A 80 -4.55 -28.95 21.48
N PRO A 81 -4.51 -28.71 22.81
CA PRO A 81 -4.55 -27.35 23.35
C PRO A 81 -3.46 -26.43 22.78
N SER A 82 -2.23 -26.92 22.63
CA SER A 82 -1.12 -26.14 22.03
C SER A 82 -1.31 -25.88 20.54
N GLN A 83 -1.92 -26.82 19.81
CA GLN A 83 -2.26 -26.63 18.39
C GLN A 83 -3.37 -25.58 18.22
N LYS A 84 -4.37 -25.54 19.11
CA LYS A 84 -5.43 -24.50 19.08
C LYS A 84 -4.86 -23.10 19.29
N ILE A 85 -3.93 -22.94 20.24
CA ILE A 85 -3.18 -21.68 20.43
C ILE A 85 -2.39 -21.32 19.17
N ALA A 86 -1.68 -22.28 18.57
CA ALA A 86 -0.95 -22.05 17.32
C ALA A 86 -1.87 -21.63 16.16
N LEU A 87 -3.08 -22.20 16.05
CA LEU A 87 -4.08 -21.82 15.06
C LEU A 87 -4.61 -20.40 15.28
N ASN A 88 -4.70 -19.95 16.53
CA ASN A 88 -5.01 -18.55 16.87
C ASN A 88 -3.88 -17.59 16.44
N HIS A 89 -2.62 -17.96 16.69
CA HIS A 89 -1.49 -17.14 16.26
C HIS A 89 -1.39 -17.05 14.72
N LEU A 90 -1.70 -18.15 14.02
CA LEU A 90 -1.72 -18.17 12.56
C LEU A 90 -2.83 -17.27 11.98
N PHE A 91 -3.97 -17.12 12.66
CA PHE A 91 -5.00 -16.14 12.28
C PHE A 91 -4.41 -14.72 12.29
N TRP A 92 -3.78 -14.31 13.39
CA TRP A 92 -3.13 -13.00 13.49
C TRP A 92 -2.02 -12.78 12.48
N VAL A 93 -1.20 -13.81 12.23
CA VAL A 93 -0.19 -13.75 11.18
C VAL A 93 -0.82 -13.47 9.82
N ALA A 94 -1.98 -14.06 9.51
CA ALA A 94 -2.70 -13.79 8.27
C ALA A 94 -3.19 -12.34 8.21
N MET A 95 -3.75 -11.84 9.30
CA MET A 95 -4.19 -10.45 9.41
C MET A 95 -3.01 -9.47 9.24
N TYR A 96 -1.90 -9.67 9.96
CA TYR A 96 -0.70 -8.83 9.83
C TYR A 96 -0.13 -8.83 8.42
N ASN A 97 -0.12 -9.97 7.72
CA ASN A 97 0.33 -10.00 6.33
C ASN A 97 -0.65 -9.25 5.39
N GLY A 98 -1.95 -9.29 5.67
CA GLY A 98 -2.96 -8.52 4.95
C GLY A 98 -2.80 -7.02 5.16
N THR A 99 -2.68 -6.58 6.42
CA THR A 99 -2.45 -5.18 6.78
C THR A 99 -1.17 -4.64 6.16
N ALA A 100 -0.04 -5.33 6.31
CA ALA A 100 1.23 -4.92 5.71
C ALA A 100 1.17 -4.83 4.16
N ALA A 101 0.33 -5.65 3.51
CA ALA A 101 0.12 -5.55 2.08
C ALA A 101 -0.70 -4.30 1.69
N SER A 102 -1.73 -3.98 2.48
CA SER A 102 -2.53 -2.77 2.32
C SER A 102 -1.69 -1.51 2.54
N GLU A 103 -0.95 -1.45 3.64
CA GLU A 103 -0.09 -0.31 3.99
C GLU A 103 1.04 -0.10 2.97
N ALA A 104 1.61 -1.19 2.43
CA ALA A 104 2.57 -1.09 1.32
C ALA A 104 1.95 -0.49 0.04
N ALA A 105 0.65 -0.68 -0.20
CA ALA A 105 -0.05 -0.01 -1.29
C ALA A 105 -0.33 1.46 -0.97
N THR A 106 -0.68 1.78 0.28
CA THR A 106 -0.83 3.16 0.77
C THR A 106 0.47 3.95 0.61
N ILE A 107 1.61 3.38 0.98
CA ILE A 107 2.94 4.00 0.78
C ILE A 107 3.15 4.41 -0.68
N LEU A 108 2.89 3.51 -1.63
CA LEU A 108 3.06 3.82 -3.05
C LEU A 108 2.09 4.92 -3.50
N TYR A 109 0.83 4.82 -3.09
CA TYR A 109 -0.17 5.83 -3.39
C TYR A 109 0.25 7.21 -2.87
N ASN A 110 0.70 7.29 -1.62
CA ASN A 110 1.14 8.53 -0.98
C ASN A 110 2.39 9.09 -1.68
N GLN A 111 3.37 8.27 -2.03
CA GLN A 111 4.57 8.68 -2.77
C GLN A 111 4.25 9.26 -4.15
N VAL A 112 3.37 8.58 -4.90
CA VAL A 112 2.94 9.04 -6.23
C VAL A 112 2.15 10.35 -6.12
N THR A 113 1.15 10.39 -5.23
CA THR A 113 0.28 11.54 -5.01
C THR A 113 1.08 12.76 -4.55
N ARG A 114 2.01 12.58 -3.60
CA ARG A 114 2.92 13.64 -3.17
C ARG A 114 3.72 14.19 -4.35
N GLY A 115 4.26 13.31 -5.20
CA GLY A 115 5.01 13.73 -6.38
C GLY A 115 4.19 14.61 -7.35
N VAL A 116 2.87 14.41 -7.43
CA VAL A 116 1.97 15.27 -8.22
C VAL A 116 1.83 16.63 -7.55
N PHE A 117 1.50 16.67 -6.26
CA PHE A 117 1.27 17.93 -5.54
C PHE A 117 2.54 18.77 -5.37
N VAL A 118 3.73 18.16 -5.34
CA VAL A 118 4.99 18.90 -5.43
C VAL A 118 5.15 19.58 -6.79
N ALA A 119 4.75 18.92 -7.89
CA ALA A 119 4.80 19.51 -9.22
C ALA A 119 3.76 20.65 -9.40
N VAL A 120 2.56 20.48 -8.81
CA VAL A 120 1.50 21.50 -8.81
C VAL A 120 1.90 22.74 -8.01
N GLY A 121 2.54 22.57 -6.85
CA GLY A 121 2.89 23.64 -5.91
C GLY A 121 1.70 24.15 -5.07
N GLY A 122 1.98 24.82 -3.94
CA GLY A 122 0.97 25.41 -3.07
C GLY A 122 0.23 24.43 -2.14
N TYR A 123 0.70 23.18 -2.06
CA TYR A 123 0.13 22.10 -1.24
C TYR A 123 1.15 21.54 -0.23
N GLU A 124 2.01 22.39 0.31
CA GLU A 124 3.16 21.97 1.14
C GLU A 124 2.72 21.17 2.38
N THR A 125 1.63 21.57 3.06
CA THR A 125 1.11 20.81 4.20
C THR A 125 0.61 19.43 3.78
N LEU A 126 -0.06 19.31 2.63
CA LEU A 126 -0.51 18.00 2.12
C LEU A 126 0.70 17.11 1.78
N CYS A 127 1.75 17.67 1.18
CA CYS A 127 2.98 16.93 0.90
C CYS A 127 3.65 16.41 2.17
N ARG A 128 3.67 17.22 3.25
CA ARG A 128 4.17 16.81 4.58
C ARG A 128 3.30 15.74 5.22
N GLU A 129 1.99 15.80 5.02
CA GLU A 129 1.07 14.79 5.53
C GLU A 129 1.30 13.44 4.87
N LEU A 130 1.32 13.40 3.54
CA LEU A 130 1.58 12.18 2.78
C LEU A 130 2.94 11.57 3.12
N GLU A 131 3.95 12.39 3.39
CA GLU A 131 5.27 11.92 3.85
C GLU A 131 5.23 11.38 5.29
N THR A 132 4.52 12.05 6.20
CA THR A 132 4.31 11.56 7.58
C THR A 132 3.65 10.18 7.56
N GLU A 133 2.49 10.04 6.91
CA GLU A 133 1.80 8.76 6.78
C GLU A 133 2.68 7.70 6.10
N THR A 134 3.39 8.06 5.03
CA THR A 134 4.33 7.14 4.35
C THR A 134 5.37 6.59 5.33
N ASN A 135 5.92 7.43 6.20
CA ASN A 135 6.91 7.01 7.17
C ASN A 135 6.30 6.09 8.23
N GLN A 136 5.11 6.41 8.75
CA GLN A 136 4.39 5.59 9.73
C GLN A 136 4.13 4.18 9.17
N GLU A 137 3.60 4.10 7.96
CA GLU A 137 3.28 2.81 7.32
C GLU A 137 4.52 1.95 7.06
N GLN A 138 5.69 2.55 6.82
CA GLN A 138 6.93 1.78 6.69
C GLN A 138 7.29 1.01 7.97
N TYR A 139 7.08 1.61 9.13
CA TYR A 139 7.30 0.96 10.42
C TYR A 139 6.28 -0.16 10.66
N HIS A 140 5.01 0.08 10.32
CA HIS A 140 3.96 -0.93 10.43
C HIS A 140 4.26 -2.16 9.57
N VAL A 141 4.51 -1.95 8.27
CA VAL A 141 4.87 -3.01 7.31
C VAL A 141 6.06 -3.83 7.82
N LYS A 142 7.12 -3.15 8.25
CA LYS A 142 8.34 -3.80 8.75
C LYS A 142 8.07 -4.63 10.01
N THR A 143 7.31 -4.08 10.96
CA THR A 143 6.96 -4.78 12.20
C THR A 143 6.07 -5.98 11.94
N PHE A 144 4.98 -5.83 11.19
CA PHE A 144 4.06 -6.92 10.87
C PHE A 144 4.73 -8.06 10.10
N GLN A 145 5.59 -7.74 9.13
CA GLN A 145 6.37 -8.76 8.43
C GLN A 145 7.34 -9.50 9.34
N LYS A 146 7.99 -8.80 10.29
CA LYS A 146 8.93 -9.39 11.24
C LYS A 146 8.22 -10.31 12.23
N VAL A 147 7.10 -9.84 12.81
CA VAL A 147 6.25 -10.63 13.71
C VAL A 147 5.75 -11.87 12.97
N GLY A 148 5.14 -11.69 11.80
CA GLY A 148 4.64 -12.77 10.96
C GLY A 148 5.71 -13.80 10.59
N TYR A 149 6.92 -13.35 10.23
CA TYR A 149 8.04 -14.25 9.93
C TYR A 149 8.48 -15.07 11.14
N LYS A 150 8.75 -14.43 12.27
CA LYS A 150 9.21 -15.11 13.49
C LYS A 150 8.20 -16.14 13.98
N THR A 151 6.91 -15.82 13.93
CA THR A 151 5.82 -16.73 14.29
C THR A 151 5.74 -17.92 13.34
N LYS A 152 5.70 -17.69 12.02
CA LYS A 152 5.67 -18.79 11.03
C LYS A 152 6.92 -19.68 11.15
N GLN A 153 8.08 -19.08 11.38
CA GLN A 153 9.32 -19.82 11.56
C GLN A 153 9.28 -20.75 12.77
N ALA A 154 8.73 -20.29 13.88
CA ALA A 154 8.60 -21.08 15.10
C ALA A 154 7.55 -22.19 14.97
N LEU A 155 6.42 -21.92 14.31
CA LEU A 155 5.30 -22.87 14.20
C LEU A 155 5.45 -23.90 13.09
N LEU A 156 5.95 -23.49 11.92
CA LEU A 156 5.97 -24.30 10.70
C LEU A 156 7.38 -24.77 10.31
N GLY A 157 8.41 -24.24 10.99
CA GLY A 157 9.80 -24.53 10.68
C GLY A 157 10.28 -23.94 9.35
N LYS A 158 11.59 -24.10 9.08
CA LYS A 158 12.26 -23.51 7.91
C LYS A 158 11.87 -24.16 6.57
N ALA A 159 11.40 -25.41 6.59
CA ALA A 159 11.06 -26.16 5.38
C ALA A 159 9.78 -25.64 4.70
N LEU A 160 8.75 -25.32 5.47
CA LEU A 160 7.49 -24.75 4.94
C LEU A 160 7.64 -23.27 4.55
N LEU A 161 8.55 -22.53 5.18
CA LEU A 161 8.90 -21.15 4.80
C LEU A 161 9.63 -21.04 3.44
N LYS A 162 10.37 -22.08 3.02
CA LYS A 162 11.02 -22.08 1.70
C LYS A 162 10.03 -22.08 0.54
N ASN A 163 8.84 -22.65 0.76
CA ASN A 163 7.76 -22.69 -0.23
C ASN A 163 6.73 -21.56 -0.05
N SER A 164 6.75 -20.87 1.09
CA SER A 164 5.80 -19.81 1.43
C SER A 164 6.49 -18.48 1.77
N PHE A 165 6.43 -17.55 0.81
CA PHE A 165 6.34 -16.09 1.02
C PHE A 165 7.55 -15.20 1.33
N GLN A 166 8.81 -15.62 1.43
CA GLN A 166 9.89 -14.64 1.74
C GLN A 166 11.18 -14.67 0.91
N SER A 167 11.38 -15.64 0.02
CA SER A 167 12.60 -15.65 -0.82
C SER A 167 12.57 -14.66 -2.00
N LYS A 168 11.51 -13.85 -2.17
CA LYS A 168 11.33 -12.97 -3.33
C LYS A 168 11.47 -11.48 -3.07
N TRP A 169 11.48 -11.00 -1.83
CA TRP A 169 11.57 -9.54 -1.60
C TRP A 169 13.03 -9.04 -1.72
N TYR A 170 14.00 -9.70 -1.10
CA TYR A 170 15.42 -9.28 -1.17
C TYR A 170 16.23 -9.85 -2.35
N LYS A 171 15.73 -10.88 -3.07
CA LYS A 171 16.48 -11.53 -4.17
C LYS A 171 15.89 -11.28 -5.57
N SER A 172 14.81 -10.52 -5.71
CA SER A 172 14.13 -10.34 -7.00
C SER A 172 14.70 -9.20 -7.87
N GLN A 173 15.76 -8.51 -7.47
CA GLN A 173 16.34 -7.45 -8.32
C GLN A 173 17.39 -7.97 -9.32
N LYS A 174 17.83 -9.24 -9.25
CA LYS A 174 18.89 -9.74 -10.16
C LYS A 174 18.60 -11.02 -10.94
N GLN A 175 17.57 -11.81 -10.65
CA GLN A 175 17.38 -13.06 -11.39
C GLN A 175 15.99 -13.67 -11.16
N ARG A 176 15.15 -13.76 -12.19
CA ARG A 176 14.76 -15.05 -12.80
C ARG A 176 13.56 -14.91 -13.74
N ARG A 177 13.86 -15.23 -15.00
CA ARG A 177 12.94 -15.77 -16.01
C ARG A 177 12.18 -16.99 -15.46
N LEU A 178 10.92 -17.11 -15.93
CA LEU A 178 10.14 -18.35 -16.11
C LEU A 178 9.67 -19.12 -14.85
N ARG A 179 8.34 -19.05 -14.59
CA ARG A 179 7.36 -20.17 -14.57
C ARG A 179 6.24 -19.98 -13.54
N GLY A 180 5.01 -20.29 -13.97
CA GLY A 180 3.82 -20.55 -13.13
C GLY A 180 2.70 -19.51 -13.33
N ASN A 181 1.97 -19.52 -14.44
CA ASN A 181 0.65 -20.17 -14.65
C ASN A 181 -0.46 -19.68 -13.70
N ILE A 182 -1.29 -18.75 -14.19
CA ILE A 182 -2.77 -18.79 -14.33
C ILE A 182 -3.21 -17.36 -14.69
N VAL A 183 -3.64 -17.15 -15.94
CA VAL A 183 -4.92 -16.55 -16.38
C VAL A 183 -5.01 -16.83 -17.90
N ASN A 184 -6.01 -17.59 -18.32
CA ASN A 184 -6.30 -17.86 -19.74
C ASN A 184 -7.16 -16.72 -20.27
N LEU A 185 -6.59 -15.71 -20.95
CA LEU A 185 -7.34 -14.91 -21.93
C LEU A 185 -6.50 -14.10 -22.94
N LEU A 186 -5.17 -14.21 -22.95
CA LEU A 186 -4.30 -13.58 -23.97
C LEU A 186 -3.15 -14.53 -24.34
N PRO A 187 -2.66 -14.56 -25.60
CA PRO A 187 -1.62 -15.49 -26.04
C PRO A 187 -0.34 -15.32 -25.20
N LYS A 188 0.01 -16.37 -24.46
CA LYS A 188 1.08 -16.42 -23.44
C LYS A 188 2.44 -15.88 -23.89
N LYS A 189 2.74 -15.92 -25.19
CA LYS A 189 4.00 -15.39 -25.75
C LYS A 189 4.06 -13.87 -25.72
N LEU A 190 2.93 -13.17 -25.93
CA LEU A 190 2.88 -11.72 -25.94
C LEU A 190 3.04 -11.16 -24.51
N LEU A 191 2.33 -11.76 -23.53
CA LEU A 191 2.33 -11.30 -22.13
C LEU A 191 3.68 -11.47 -21.41
N LEU A 192 4.53 -12.41 -21.86
CA LEU A 192 5.83 -12.71 -21.24
C LEU A 192 7.01 -11.93 -21.86
N SER A 193 6.83 -11.38 -23.06
CA SER A 193 7.84 -10.56 -23.75
C SER A 193 7.57 -9.05 -23.62
N LEU A 194 6.38 -8.67 -23.19
CA LEU A 194 6.01 -7.27 -22.96
C LEU A 194 6.62 -6.78 -21.65
N ASP A 195 7.42 -5.72 -21.78
CA ASP A 195 7.75 -4.86 -20.66
C ASP A 195 6.47 -4.11 -20.27
N TRP A 196 5.73 -4.70 -19.31
CA TRP A 196 4.44 -4.17 -18.86
C TRP A 196 4.52 -2.75 -18.35
N ASP A 197 5.65 -2.39 -17.75
CA ASP A 197 5.92 -1.04 -17.27
C ASP A 197 5.94 -0.06 -18.45
N LYS A 198 6.72 -0.36 -19.50
CA LYS A 198 6.76 0.44 -20.72
C LYS A 198 5.42 0.48 -21.45
N THR A 199 4.69 -0.63 -21.47
CA THR A 199 3.40 -0.74 -22.16
C THR A 199 2.35 0.12 -21.48
N TRP A 200 2.25 0.05 -20.15
CA TRP A 200 1.31 0.89 -19.40
C TRP A 200 1.72 2.35 -19.41
N ARG A 201 3.02 2.64 -19.30
CA ARG A 201 3.52 3.99 -19.45
C ARG A 201 3.12 4.61 -20.78
N TRP A 202 3.35 3.91 -21.89
CA TRP A 202 2.96 4.38 -23.23
C TRP A 202 1.45 4.59 -23.33
N THR A 203 0.67 3.68 -22.75
CA THR A 203 -0.80 3.76 -22.75
C THR A 203 -1.29 5.00 -22.01
N VAL A 204 -0.76 5.26 -20.81
CA VAL A 204 -1.14 6.42 -19.99
C VAL A 204 -0.66 7.73 -20.64
N GLU A 205 0.56 7.77 -21.18
CA GLU A 205 1.08 8.94 -21.91
C GLU A 205 0.23 9.29 -23.15
N LYS A 206 -0.43 8.31 -23.76
CA LYS A 206 -1.38 8.51 -24.86
C LYS A 206 -2.78 8.90 -24.42
N MET A 207 -3.22 8.46 -23.23
CA MET A 207 -4.52 8.83 -22.66
C MET A 207 -4.55 10.28 -22.15
N LEU A 208 -3.42 10.81 -21.69
CA LEU A 208 -3.33 12.14 -21.07
C LEU A 208 -2.31 13.04 -21.81
N PRO A 209 -2.51 13.32 -23.12
CA PRO A 209 -1.60 14.17 -23.86
C PRO A 209 -1.70 15.62 -23.37
N GLY A 210 -0.62 16.13 -22.76
CA GLY A 210 -0.49 17.55 -22.40
C GLY A 210 -0.32 17.87 -20.91
N GLN A 211 -0.49 16.90 -20.00
CA GLN A 211 -0.35 17.11 -18.54
C GLN A 211 1.09 16.98 -18.01
N LYS A 212 2.11 17.27 -18.82
CA LYS A 212 3.52 17.10 -18.41
C LYS A 212 3.87 17.87 -17.11
N ASN A 213 3.24 19.02 -16.88
CA ASN A 213 3.51 19.87 -15.73
C ASN A 213 2.91 19.35 -14.41
N TYR A 214 2.07 18.32 -14.46
CA TYR A 214 1.38 17.73 -13.30
C TYR A 214 1.79 16.27 -13.06
N ARG A 215 2.82 15.80 -13.76
CA ARG A 215 3.30 14.44 -13.60
C ARG A 215 3.99 14.28 -12.25
N SER A 216 3.77 13.13 -11.61
CA SER A 216 4.40 12.79 -10.35
C SER A 216 5.93 12.77 -10.46
N GLN A 217 6.60 13.67 -9.73
CA GLN A 217 8.07 13.69 -9.67
C GLN A 217 8.66 12.36 -9.22
N TYR A 218 7.99 11.66 -8.30
CA TYR A 218 8.40 10.33 -7.84
C TYR A 218 8.47 9.31 -9.00
N LEU A 219 7.48 9.31 -9.89
CA LEU A 219 7.49 8.43 -11.05
C LEU A 219 8.55 8.83 -12.08
N GLU A 220 8.83 10.14 -12.22
CA GLU A 220 9.91 10.62 -13.09
C GLU A 220 11.28 10.21 -12.57
N GLU A 221 11.51 10.29 -11.26
CA GLU A 221 12.75 9.82 -10.64
C GLU A 221 12.97 8.32 -10.85
N LEU A 222 11.94 7.49 -10.67
CA LEU A 222 12.01 6.06 -10.95
C LEU A 222 12.40 5.78 -12.40
N VAL A 223 11.82 6.55 -13.34
CA VAL A 223 12.17 6.46 -14.76
C VAL A 223 13.62 6.85 -15.02
N GLN A 224 14.10 7.94 -14.41
CA GLN A 224 15.49 8.39 -14.56
C GLN A 224 16.49 7.37 -14.02
N ARG A 225 16.13 6.70 -12.91
CA ARG A 225 16.95 5.65 -12.29
C ARG A 225 16.81 4.29 -12.97
N ASN A 226 15.91 4.17 -13.96
CA ASN A 226 15.55 2.91 -14.61
C ASN A 226 15.11 1.83 -13.59
N GLU A 227 14.38 2.26 -12.58
CA GLU A 227 13.81 1.41 -11.53
C GLU A 227 12.32 1.16 -11.81
N PRO A 228 11.84 -0.08 -11.63
CA PRO A 228 10.42 -0.38 -11.79
C PRO A 228 9.62 0.19 -10.62
N ILE A 229 8.31 0.42 -10.85
CA ILE A 229 7.38 0.76 -9.76
C ILE A 229 7.41 -0.36 -8.71
N PRO A 230 7.61 -0.05 -7.42
CA PRO A 230 7.64 -1.06 -6.36
C PRO A 230 6.35 -1.89 -6.35
N GLY A 231 6.49 -3.21 -6.38
CA GLY A 231 5.33 -4.10 -6.35
C GLY A 231 4.70 -4.20 -4.96
N HIS A 232 3.37 -4.30 -4.88
CA HIS A 232 2.67 -4.52 -3.61
C HIS A 232 3.09 -5.85 -2.97
N ALA A 233 3.25 -5.86 -1.64
CA ALA A 233 3.50 -7.08 -0.89
C ALA A 233 2.33 -8.07 -1.05
N GLU A 234 2.64 -9.35 -1.23
CA GLU A 234 1.63 -10.40 -1.34
C GLU A 234 1.12 -10.74 0.06
N GLY A 235 -0.05 -10.22 0.43
CA GLY A 235 -0.77 -10.66 1.63
C GLY A 235 -1.39 -12.06 1.44
N ILE A 236 -1.75 -12.72 2.54
CA ILE A 236 -2.41 -14.05 2.52
C ILE A 236 -3.82 -13.97 1.89
N ILE A 237 -4.47 -12.80 1.92
CA ILE A 237 -5.81 -12.55 1.36
C ILE A 237 -5.76 -12.20 -0.15
N GLY A 238 -4.58 -12.28 -0.77
CA GLY A 238 -4.42 -12.07 -2.21
C GLY A 238 -3.92 -10.66 -2.55
N ARG A 239 -3.82 -10.41 -3.87
CA ARG A 239 -3.28 -9.16 -4.41
C ARG A 239 -4.42 -8.14 -4.56
N LEU A 240 -4.20 -6.90 -4.08
CA LEU A 240 -5.11 -5.76 -4.35
C LEU A 240 -5.32 -5.54 -5.87
N ALA A 241 -4.29 -5.84 -6.68
CA ALA A 241 -4.38 -5.90 -8.14
C ALA A 241 -3.36 -6.92 -8.69
N PRO A 242 -3.63 -7.54 -9.86
CA PRO A 242 -2.62 -8.35 -10.56
C PRO A 242 -1.31 -7.56 -10.70
N ARG A 243 -0.15 -8.18 -10.44
CA ARG A 243 1.17 -7.52 -10.50
C ARG A 243 1.40 -6.74 -11.80
N GLN A 244 0.85 -7.24 -12.90
CA GLN A 244 0.96 -6.61 -14.22
C GLN A 244 0.19 -5.29 -14.32
N MET A 245 -0.82 -5.04 -13.48
CA MET A 245 -1.64 -3.83 -13.50
C MET A 245 -1.18 -2.79 -12.47
N GLN A 246 -0.26 -3.14 -11.56
CA GLN A 246 0.28 -2.19 -10.57
C GLN A 246 0.94 -0.97 -11.23
N PRO A 247 1.72 -1.11 -12.32
CA PRO A 247 2.21 0.04 -13.06
C PRO A 247 1.09 0.91 -13.64
N PHE A 248 0.03 0.29 -14.17
CA PHE A 248 -1.10 1.03 -14.72
C PHE A 248 -1.74 1.93 -13.66
N PHE A 249 -2.02 1.42 -12.46
CA PHE A 249 -2.58 2.23 -11.38
C PHE A 249 -1.61 3.32 -10.92
N GLY A 250 -0.33 2.96 -10.71
CA GLY A 250 0.70 3.94 -10.33
C GLY A 250 0.82 5.08 -11.34
N TYR A 251 0.87 4.77 -12.64
CA TYR A 251 0.91 5.79 -13.68
C TYR A 251 -0.37 6.62 -13.72
N ASN A 252 -1.57 6.03 -13.64
CA ASN A 252 -2.82 6.79 -13.65
C ASN A 252 -2.90 7.76 -12.46
N TRP A 253 -2.52 7.33 -11.25
CA TRP A 253 -2.48 8.21 -10.08
C TRP A 253 -1.49 9.36 -10.25
N GLY A 254 -0.35 9.09 -10.90
CA GLY A 254 0.72 10.08 -11.05
C GLY A 254 0.63 10.92 -12.32
N SER A 255 -0.42 10.79 -13.11
CA SER A 255 -0.58 11.51 -14.38
C SER A 255 -1.91 12.25 -14.50
N SER A 256 -2.88 12.03 -13.61
CA SER A 256 -4.23 12.63 -13.67
C SER A 256 -4.25 14.07 -13.20
#